data_AF-E2A8Z8-F1
#
_entry.id   AF-E2A8Z8-F1
#
_cell.length_a   1.000
_cell.length_b   1.000
_cell.length_c   1.000
_cell.angle_alpha   90.00
_cell.angle_beta   90.00
_cell.angle_gamma   90.00
#
_symmetry.space_group_name_H-M   'P 1'
#
loop_
_entity.id
_entity.type
_entity.pdbx_description
1 polymer ?
#
loop_
_entity_poly.entity_id
_entity_poly.type
_entity_poly.pdbx_seq_one_letter_code
_entity_poly.pdbx_strand_id
1 'polypeptide(L)'
;KTGFQSRADQDYVTHLALSTRRAQNAMKALNDGSISEGVRIPSSNLRNSTNLPQVVRYENGRLVAQGDMTDVILVLRHQRGQFRNPDADVFVQTCYP
;
A
#
# COMPACT_ATOMS: atom_id res chain seq x y z
N LYS A 1 0.74 -15.81 -4.41
CA LYS A 1 0.45 -14.36 -4.34
C LYS A 1 -0.68 -14.14 -3.34
N THR A 2 -0.70 -13.03 -2.63
CA THR A 2 -1.77 -12.63 -1.70
C THR A 2 -2.64 -11.55 -2.33
N GLY A 3 -3.87 -11.38 -1.83
CA GLY A 3 -4.79 -10.35 -2.27
C GLY A 3 -5.85 -10.05 -1.22
N PHE A 4 -6.44 -8.85 -1.31
CA PHE A 4 -7.58 -8.47 -0.48
C PHE A 4 -8.83 -9.27 -0.86
N GLN A 5 -9.70 -9.54 0.12
CA GLN A 5 -10.97 -10.25 -0.10
C GLN A 5 -11.98 -9.38 -0.84
N SER A 6 -11.95 -8.07 -0.60
CA SER A 6 -12.83 -7.11 -1.26
C SER A 6 -12.12 -5.80 -1.58
N ARG A 7 -12.73 -4.98 -2.43
CA ARG A 7 -12.30 -3.60 -2.65
C ARG A 7 -12.40 -2.76 -1.38
N ALA A 8 -13.41 -2.99 -0.54
CA ALA A 8 -13.56 -2.28 0.72
C ALA A 8 -12.38 -2.56 1.68
N ASP A 9 -11.90 -3.81 1.74
CA ASP A 9 -10.72 -4.16 2.52
C ASP A 9 -9.47 -3.48 1.98
N GLN A 10 -9.30 -3.48 0.66
CA GLN A 10 -8.19 -2.77 0.02
C GLN A 10 -8.23 -1.28 0.35
N ASP A 11 -9.39 -0.62 0.22
CA ASP A 11 -9.53 0.82 0.47
C ASP A 11 -9.28 1.15 1.94
N TYR A 12 -9.82 0.35 2.86
CA TYR A 12 -9.59 0.48 4.30
C TYR A 12 -8.10 0.37 4.65
N VAL A 13 -7.45 -0.70 4.19
CA VAL A 13 -6.03 -0.95 4.47
C VAL A 13 -5.14 0.10 3.80
N THR A 14 -5.48 0.53 2.58
CA THR A 14 -4.78 1.62 1.89
C THR A 14 -4.86 2.91 2.70
N HIS A 15 -6.04 3.27 3.21
CA HIS A 15 -6.21 4.44 4.07
C HIS A 15 -5.34 4.36 5.34
N LEU A 16 -5.34 3.21 6.02
CA LEU A 16 -4.49 2.99 7.20
C LEU A 16 -3.00 3.12 6.85
N ALA A 17 -2.57 2.50 5.75
CA ALA A 17 -1.18 2.49 5.29
C ALA A 17 -0.69 3.90 4.93
N LEU A 18 -1.49 4.70 4.23
CA LEU A 18 -1.16 6.08 3.86
C LEU A 18 -1.03 7.01 5.09
N SER A 19 -1.69 6.67 6.20
CA SER A 19 -1.57 7.43 7.46
C SER A 19 -0.27 7.17 8.22
N THR A 20 0.56 6.22 7.78
CA THR A 20 1.82 5.87 8.47
C THR A 20 2.95 6.83 8.12
N ARG A 21 3.89 7.04 9.06
CA ARG A 21 5.11 7.82 8.82
C ARG A 21 5.93 7.27 7.64
N ARG A 22 5.91 5.94 7.43
CA ARG A 22 6.63 5.31 6.31
C ARG A 22 6.07 5.76 4.96
N ALA A 23 4.74 5.77 4.81
CA ALA A 23 4.10 6.26 3.59
C ALA A 23 4.34 7.77 3.40
N GLN A 24 4.26 8.55 4.47
CA GLN A 24 4.52 10.00 4.41
C GLN A 24 5.97 10.32 4.00
N ASN A 25 6.96 9.56 4.50
CA ASN A 25 8.36 9.72 4.10
C ASN A 25 8.57 9.40 2.62
N ALA A 26 7.87 8.39 2.08
CA ALA A 26 7.91 8.08 0.66
C ALA A 26 7.25 9.16 -0.20
N MET A 27 6.12 9.73 0.24
CA MET A 27 5.54 10.91 -0.43
C MET A 27 6.52 12.09 -0.44
N LYS A 28 7.23 12.31 0.68
CA LYS A 28 8.29 13.33 0.73
C LYS A 28 9.41 13.03 -0.27
N ALA A 29 9.88 11.80 -0.36
CA ALA A 29 10.92 11.41 -1.30
C ALA A 29 10.49 11.63 -2.77
N LEU A 30 9.21 11.36 -3.09
CA LEU A 30 8.63 11.69 -4.40
C LEU A 30 8.66 13.20 -4.66
N ASN A 31 8.22 14.01 -3.70
CA ASN A 31 8.27 15.48 -3.79
C ASN A 31 9.72 16.02 -3.91
N ASP A 32 10.70 15.32 -3.34
CA ASP A 32 12.12 15.65 -3.43
C ASP A 32 12.78 15.18 -4.76
N GLY A 33 12.01 14.56 -5.67
CA GLY A 33 12.47 14.19 -7.02
C GLY A 33 12.49 12.69 -7.32
N SER A 34 12.06 11.83 -6.41
CA SER A 34 11.95 10.39 -6.69
C SER A 34 10.84 10.10 -7.71
N ILE A 35 11.06 9.07 -8.51
CA ILE A 35 10.14 8.69 -9.60
C ILE A 35 9.07 7.72 -9.09
N SER A 36 9.44 6.83 -8.16
CA SER A 36 8.57 5.78 -7.64
C SER A 36 9.12 5.30 -6.30
N GLU A 37 8.22 5.05 -5.35
CA GLU A 37 8.58 4.58 -4.01
C GLU A 37 7.79 3.32 -3.66
N GLY A 38 8.50 2.26 -3.29
CA GLY A 38 7.93 1.01 -2.79
C GLY A 38 8.04 0.96 -1.27
N VAL A 39 6.92 0.99 -0.55
CA VAL A 39 6.90 1.06 0.91
C VAL A 39 6.29 -0.20 1.48
N ARG A 40 7.09 -0.93 2.26
CA ARG A 40 6.61 -2.04 3.10
C ARG A 40 6.23 -1.53 4.49
N ILE A 41 4.99 -1.77 4.88
CA ILE A 41 4.42 -1.38 6.17
C ILE A 41 4.00 -2.65 6.90
N PRO A 42 4.68 -3.02 7.99
CA PRO A 42 4.25 -4.13 8.84
C PRO A 42 2.84 -3.89 9.37
N SER A 43 2.03 -4.94 9.51
CA SER A 43 0.67 -4.85 10.05
C SER A 43 0.62 -4.24 11.46
N SER A 44 1.68 -4.46 12.25
CA SER A 44 1.88 -3.84 13.57
C SER A 44 2.06 -2.31 13.54
N ASN A 45 2.29 -1.71 12.36
CA ASN A 45 2.39 -0.26 12.16
C ASN A 45 1.10 0.36 11.61
N LEU A 46 0.12 -0.45 11.24
CA LEU A 46 -1.20 0.04 10.86
C LEU A 46 -1.99 0.40 12.12
N ARG A 47 -2.70 1.52 12.09
CA ARG A 47 -3.67 1.84 13.15
C ARG A 47 -4.71 0.71 13.18
N ASN A 48 -5.15 0.30 14.37
CA ASN A 48 -6.08 -0.83 14.55
C ASN A 48 -5.53 -2.19 14.07
N SER A 49 -4.24 -2.45 14.33
CA SER A 49 -3.52 -3.67 13.92
C SER A 49 -4.17 -4.99 14.39
N THR A 50 -5.09 -4.95 15.35
CA THR A 50 -5.81 -6.12 15.87
C THR A 50 -7.03 -6.52 15.03
N ASN A 51 -7.57 -5.63 14.20
CA ASN A 51 -8.80 -5.86 13.42
C ASN A 51 -8.55 -5.60 11.93
N LEU A 52 -7.44 -6.12 11.42
CA LEU A 52 -7.13 -6.04 10.01
C LEU A 52 -7.90 -7.14 9.24
N PRO A 53 -8.33 -6.86 8.00
CA PRO A 53 -9.01 -7.85 7.18
C PRO A 53 -8.06 -9.01 6.85
N GLN A 54 -8.64 -10.20 6.65
CA GLN A 54 -7.89 -11.36 6.19
C GLN A 54 -7.48 -11.21 4.73
N VAL A 55 -6.39 -11.88 4.39
CA VAL A 55 -5.84 -11.93 3.04
C VAL A 55 -6.13 -13.28 2.43
N VAL A 56 -6.20 -13.31 1.10
CA VAL A 56 -6.40 -14.54 0.33
C VAL A 56 -5.11 -14.90 -0.37
N ARG A 57 -4.67 -16.15 -0.22
CA ARG A 57 -3.54 -16.72 -0.97
C ARG A 57 -4.05 -17.38 -2.24
N TYR A 58 -3.44 -17.01 -3.36
CA TYR A 58 -3.65 -17.58 -4.67
C TYR A 58 -2.41 -18.33 -5.17
N GLU A 59 -2.64 -19.50 -5.77
CA GLU A 59 -1.66 -20.28 -6.51
C GLU A 59 -2.25 -20.66 -7.88
N ASN A 60 -1.52 -20.36 -8.96
CA ASN A 60 -1.98 -20.57 -10.34
C ASN A 60 -3.38 -20.00 -10.62
N GLY A 61 -3.68 -18.83 -10.05
CA GLY A 61 -4.98 -18.15 -10.22
C GLY A 61 -6.12 -18.73 -9.39
N ARG A 62 -5.88 -19.76 -8.56
CA ARG A 62 -6.89 -20.37 -7.70
C ARG A 62 -6.68 -19.98 -6.25
N LEU A 63 -7.78 -19.77 -5.53
CA LEU A 63 -7.79 -19.55 -4.09
C LEU A 63 -7.34 -20.83 -3.37
N VAL A 64 -6.34 -20.72 -2.49
CA VAL A 64 -5.78 -21.87 -1.75
C VAL A 64 -5.99 -21.73 -0.24
N ALA A 65 -5.87 -20.52 0.30
CA ALA A 65 -5.99 -20.29 1.74
C ALA A 65 -6.41 -18.86 2.05
N GLN A 66 -6.90 -18.65 3.26
CA GLN A 66 -7.05 -17.35 3.89
C GLN A 66 -6.09 -17.27 5.08
N GLY A 67 -5.67 -16.07 5.46
CA GLY A 67 -4.78 -15.88 6.60
C GLY A 67 -4.67 -14.43 7.03
N ASP A 68 -3.88 -14.21 8.07
CA ASP A 68 -3.64 -12.88 8.62
C ASP A 68 -2.64 -12.10 7.77
N MET A 69 -2.85 -10.80 7.69
CA MET A 69 -1.97 -9.88 7.00
C MET A 69 -0.74 -9.58 7.86
N THR A 70 0.46 -9.87 7.35
CA THR A 70 1.71 -9.54 8.05
C THR A 70 2.26 -8.18 7.65
N ASP A 71 2.04 -7.78 6.39
CA ASP A 71 2.56 -6.55 5.81
C ASP A 71 1.61 -6.03 4.74
N VAL A 72 1.74 -4.75 4.43
CA VAL A 72 1.14 -4.12 3.25
C VAL A 72 2.26 -3.47 2.47
N ILE A 73 2.23 -3.64 1.14
CA ILE A 73 3.16 -2.99 0.24
C ILE A 73 2.40 -1.98 -0.62
N LEU A 74 2.82 -0.72 -0.52
CA LEU A 74 2.35 0.37 -1.37
C LEU A 74 3.42 0.70 -2.41
N VAL A 75 2.98 0.91 -3.65
CA VAL A 75 3.80 1.52 -4.70
C VAL A 75 3.22 2.91 -4.99
N LEU A 76 3.97 3.95 -4.64
CA LEU A 76 3.59 5.34 -4.77
C LEU A 76 4.36 6.00 -5.93
N ARG A 77 3.72 6.91 -6.65
CA ARG A 77 4.35 7.68 -7.72
C ARG A 77 3.56 8.93 -8.06
N HIS A 78 4.20 9.85 -8.78
CA HIS A 78 3.52 10.94 -9.48
C HIS A 78 3.03 10.50 -10.87
N GLN A 79 2.17 11.33 -11.46
CA GLN A 79 1.76 11.21 -12.86
C GLN A 79 2.97 11.40 -13.80
N ARG A 80 2.87 10.88 -15.03
CA ARG A 80 3.98 10.96 -15.99
C ARG A 80 4.41 12.41 -16.19
N GLY A 81 5.71 12.66 -16.04
CA GLY A 81 6.30 13.99 -16.20
C GLY A 81 6.18 14.91 -14.98
N GLN A 82 5.57 14.46 -13.89
CA GLN A 82 5.35 15.27 -12.68
C GLN A 82 6.35 14.99 -11.55
N PHE A 83 7.36 14.13 -11.76
CA PHE A 83 8.33 13.71 -10.73
C PHE A 83 9.24 14.83 -10.19
N ARG A 84 9.16 16.05 -10.72
CA ARG A 84 9.86 17.25 -10.20
C ARG A 84 8.91 18.35 -9.78
N ASN A 85 7.61 18.09 -9.83
CA ASN A 85 6.58 19.05 -9.46
C ASN A 85 6.16 18.76 -8.00
N PRO A 86 6.60 19.56 -7.01
CA PRO A 86 6.24 19.34 -5.61
C PRO A 86 4.75 19.55 -5.34
N ASP A 87 4.03 20.21 -6.26
CA ASP A 87 2.59 20.45 -6.18
C ASP A 87 1.78 19.34 -6.90
N ALA A 88 2.44 18.34 -7.48
CA ALA A 88 1.75 17.24 -8.14
C ALA A 88 1.23 16.22 -7.13
N ASP A 89 0.02 15.72 -7.37
CA ASP A 89 -0.54 14.65 -6.56
C ASP A 89 0.32 13.38 -6.62
N VAL A 90 0.50 12.75 -5.46
CA VAL A 90 1.01 11.38 -5.33
C VAL A 90 -0.18 10.43 -5.36
N PHE A 91 -0.09 9.38 -6.19
CA PHE A 91 -1.10 8.33 -6.20
C PHE A 91 -0.51 6.96 -5.88
N VAL A 92 -1.39 6.08 -5.37
CA VAL A 92 -1.08 4.67 -5.16
C VAL A 92 -1.22 3.95 -6.50
N GLN A 93 -0.10 3.53 -7.09
CA GLN A 93 -0.11 2.69 -8.28
C GLN A 93 -0.62 1.29 -7.95
N THR A 94 -0.13 0.72 -6.85
CA THR A 94 -0.51 -0.63 -6.40
C THR A 94 -0.51 -0.68 -4.87
N CYS A 95 -1.49 -1.36 -4.29
CA CYS A 95 -1.53 -1.77 -2.89
C CYS A 95 -1.74 -3.28 -2.87
N TYR A 96 -0.86 -4.03 -2.22
CA TYR A 96 -1.05 -5.47 -2.05
C TYR A 96 -0.64 -5.92 -0.63
N PRO A 97 -1.38 -6.88 -0.05
CA PRO A 97 -1.12 -7.41 1.27
C PRO A 97 -0.18 -8.63 1.25
#